data_AF-A0AAU6BLV7-F1
#
_entry.id   AF-A0AAU6BLV7-F1
#
_cell.length_a   1.000
_cell.length_b   1.000
_cell.length_c   1.000
_cell.angle_alpha   90.00
_cell.angle_beta   90.00
_cell.angle_gamma   90.00
#
_symmetry.space_group_name_H-M   'P 1'
#
loop_
_entity.id
_entity.type
_entity.pdbx_description
1 polymer ?
#
loop_
_entity_poly.entity_id
_entity_poly.type
_entity_poly.pdbx_seq_one_letter_code
_entity_poly.pdbx_strand_id
1 'polypeptide(L)'
;MFGLVVTLITQSGNNGSHGAPVTSPTTTQEQAAADPTETPTQTPADDVVTTLSPSPSPSKTTKILKTGDFTLLKGYSADLEHGTVGASVKNPDMAWNGSDEFSAMNGRVADTHEGATPKTCAEALDSPSSTGWMVSGLEGTWFCMPTSANHLAAVEWLGSGDGGIRYHYIVWDMTAPSGDD
;
A
#
# COMPACT_ATOMS: atom_id res chain seq x y z
N MET A 1 36.28 -41.40 -2.14
CA MET A 1 35.79 -42.29 -1.08
C MET A 1 35.43 -41.41 0.10
N PHE A 2 34.10 -41.27 0.35
CA PHE A 2 33.39 -40.72 1.53
C PHE A 2 33.73 -39.29 2.01
N GLY A 3 32.78 -38.44 2.38
CA GLY A 3 31.36 -38.68 2.63
C GLY A 3 30.57 -37.37 2.78
N LEU A 4 29.34 -37.44 2.27
CA LEU A 4 28.25 -36.51 2.45
C LEU A 4 27.70 -36.68 3.88
N VAL A 5 27.52 -35.60 4.64
CA VAL A 5 26.76 -35.64 5.89
C VAL A 5 25.41 -34.98 5.64
N VAL A 6 24.40 -35.81 5.45
CA VAL A 6 22.99 -35.43 5.52
C VAL A 6 22.51 -35.79 6.92
N THR A 7 21.94 -34.83 7.63
CA THR A 7 21.18 -35.12 8.84
C THR A 7 19.77 -34.58 8.66
N LEU A 8 18.86 -35.52 8.38
CA LEU A 8 17.42 -35.34 8.40
C LEU A 8 16.94 -35.84 9.76
N ILE A 9 16.32 -34.99 10.58
CA ILE A 9 15.49 -35.45 11.71
C ILE A 9 14.20 -34.63 11.73
N THR A 10 13.14 -35.29 11.25
CA THR A 10 11.74 -35.01 11.55
C THR A 10 11.41 -35.47 12.97
N GLN A 11 10.61 -34.71 13.72
CA GLN A 11 9.69 -35.31 14.68
C GLN A 11 8.40 -34.48 14.81
N SER A 12 7.31 -35.11 14.37
CA SER A 12 5.92 -34.73 14.62
C SER A 12 5.60 -34.83 16.11
N GLY A 13 4.91 -33.82 16.64
CA GLY A 13 4.21 -33.88 17.92
C GLY A 13 2.72 -33.65 17.70
N ASN A 14 1.99 -34.72 17.39
CA ASN A 14 0.54 -34.76 17.39
C ASN A 14 0.11 -35.30 18.75
N ASN A 15 -0.59 -34.50 19.56
CA ASN A 15 -1.40 -34.99 20.67
C ASN A 15 -2.67 -34.14 20.72
N GLY A 16 -3.73 -34.65 20.11
CA GLY A 16 -5.08 -34.14 20.31
C GLY A 16 -5.66 -34.63 21.63
N SER A 17 -6.65 -33.89 22.14
CA SER A 17 -7.98 -34.47 22.33
C SER A 17 -9.00 -33.45 22.86
N HIS A 18 -10.10 -33.37 22.12
CA HIS A 18 -11.48 -33.45 22.58
C HIS A 18 -12.07 -32.30 23.44
N GLY A 19 -12.95 -31.54 22.78
CA GLY A 19 -14.00 -30.75 23.42
C GLY A 19 -14.83 -29.99 22.39
N ALA A 20 -15.83 -30.64 21.79
CA ALA A 20 -16.84 -30.02 20.93
C ALA A 20 -18.12 -29.67 21.77
N PRO A 21 -19.16 -29.05 21.19
CA PRO A 21 -19.67 -27.72 21.52
C PRO A 21 -20.94 -27.75 22.40
N VAL A 22 -21.24 -26.67 23.13
CA VAL A 22 -22.56 -26.52 23.81
C VAL A 22 -23.05 -25.06 23.78
N THR A 23 -23.97 -24.81 22.83
CA THR A 23 -25.27 -24.11 22.93
C THR A 23 -25.47 -22.94 23.92
N SER A 24 -25.86 -21.77 23.39
CA SER A 24 -26.75 -20.77 24.02
C SER A 24 -28.22 -21.20 23.82
N PRO A 25 -29.21 -20.81 24.67
CA PRO A 25 -29.78 -19.45 24.59
C PRO A 25 -30.40 -18.89 25.91
N THR A 26 -30.78 -17.60 25.87
CA THR A 26 -32.05 -17.00 26.35
C THR A 26 -31.90 -15.68 27.12
N THR A 27 -32.41 -14.67 26.44
CA THR A 27 -32.91 -13.32 26.72
C THR A 27 -33.60 -13.07 28.08
N THR A 28 -33.42 -11.85 28.62
CA THR A 28 -34.48 -11.07 29.28
C THR A 28 -34.36 -9.60 28.85
N GLN A 29 -35.40 -9.08 28.19
CA GLN A 29 -35.72 -7.65 28.06
C GLN A 29 -36.69 -7.29 29.18
N GLU A 30 -36.58 -6.08 29.77
CA GLU A 30 -37.71 -5.42 30.42
C GLU A 30 -37.66 -3.89 30.20
N GLN A 31 -38.46 -3.47 29.22
CA GLN A 31 -39.42 -2.36 29.14
C GLN A 31 -39.16 -0.96 29.74
N ALA A 32 -39.54 0.03 28.91
CA ALA A 32 -39.51 1.48 29.08
C ALA A 32 -40.69 2.08 29.88
N ALA A 33 -40.55 3.35 30.28
CA ALA A 33 -41.65 4.31 30.37
C ALA A 33 -41.15 5.78 30.28
N ALA A 34 -41.84 6.56 29.43
CA ALA A 34 -41.83 8.03 29.33
C ALA A 34 -42.49 8.66 30.59
N ASP A 35 -42.48 9.97 30.88
CA ASP A 35 -42.93 11.12 30.07
C ASP A 35 -42.67 12.46 30.89
N PRO A 36 -43.29 13.65 30.65
CA PRO A 36 -42.67 14.84 30.06
C PRO A 36 -42.67 16.13 30.93
N THR A 37 -42.21 17.24 30.30
CA THR A 37 -42.67 18.66 30.45
C THR A 37 -41.75 19.62 31.21
N GLU A 38 -41.19 20.61 30.51
CA GLU A 38 -41.58 22.04 30.65
C GLU A 38 -40.85 22.94 29.62
N THR A 39 -41.59 23.92 29.10
CA THR A 39 -41.20 25.08 28.28
C THR A 39 -42.10 26.20 28.80
N PRO A 40 -41.72 27.49 29.00
CA PRO A 40 -41.17 28.36 27.94
C PRO A 40 -40.24 29.52 28.41
N THR A 41 -39.67 30.30 27.47
CA THR A 41 -39.86 31.78 27.30
C THR A 41 -38.83 32.40 26.33
N GLN A 42 -39.32 33.39 25.59
CA GLN A 42 -38.82 34.12 24.41
C GLN A 42 -37.66 35.10 24.66
N THR A 43 -36.96 35.55 23.59
CA THR A 43 -36.71 36.98 23.20
C THR A 43 -36.04 37.05 21.81
N PRO A 44 -36.31 38.07 20.95
CA PRO A 44 -35.95 38.09 19.52
C PRO A 44 -34.78 39.04 19.16
N ALA A 45 -34.43 39.00 17.87
CA ALA A 45 -33.80 40.02 17.01
C ALA A 45 -32.30 39.86 16.64
N ASP A 46 -32.13 39.67 15.32
CA ASP A 46 -31.11 40.19 14.41
C ASP A 46 -29.62 40.11 14.79
N ASP A 47 -28.91 39.17 14.14
CA ASP A 47 -27.75 39.51 13.30
C ASP A 47 -27.45 38.33 12.35
N VAL A 48 -28.01 38.37 11.13
CA VAL A 48 -27.60 37.44 10.06
C VAL A 48 -26.27 37.94 9.52
N VAL A 49 -25.18 37.63 10.23
CA VAL A 49 -23.85 37.60 9.63
C VAL A 49 -23.89 36.52 8.57
N THR A 50 -24.11 36.92 7.32
CA THR A 50 -23.87 36.07 6.16
C THR A 50 -22.36 35.89 6.05
N THR A 51 -21.83 34.93 6.81
CA THR A 51 -20.51 34.37 6.53
C THR A 51 -20.60 33.72 5.16
N LEU A 52 -20.00 34.37 4.16
CA LEU A 52 -19.73 33.75 2.87
C LEU A 52 -18.82 32.56 3.14
N SER A 53 -19.44 31.40 3.33
CA SER A 53 -18.74 30.13 3.50
C SER A 53 -17.93 29.92 2.22
N PRO A 54 -16.59 29.89 2.27
CA PRO A 54 -15.80 29.60 1.09
C PRO A 54 -16.17 28.19 0.65
N SER A 55 -16.92 28.11 -0.45
CA SER A 55 -17.31 26.84 -1.06
C SER A 55 -16.03 26.05 -1.29
N PRO A 56 -15.88 24.85 -0.71
CA PRO A 56 -14.67 24.06 -0.90
C PRO A 56 -14.54 23.80 -2.40
N SER A 57 -13.49 24.38 -3.00
CA SER A 57 -13.13 24.02 -4.36
C SER A 57 -12.88 22.52 -4.40
N PRO A 58 -13.38 21.79 -5.41
CA PRO A 58 -13.10 20.38 -5.51
C PRO A 58 -11.58 20.20 -5.63
N SER A 59 -10.96 19.67 -4.58
CA SER A 59 -9.58 19.20 -4.65
C SER A 59 -9.53 18.19 -5.78
N LYS A 60 -8.80 18.50 -6.85
CA LYS A 60 -8.61 17.59 -7.98
C LYS A 60 -7.84 16.37 -7.45
N THR A 61 -8.56 15.30 -7.14
CA THR A 61 -7.95 14.01 -6.85
C THR A 61 -7.34 13.47 -8.13
N THR A 62 -6.03 13.21 -8.13
CA THR A 62 -5.34 12.57 -9.26
C THR A 62 -5.96 11.20 -9.52
N LYS A 63 -6.28 10.90 -10.78
CA LYS A 63 -6.88 9.63 -11.19
C LYS A 63 -5.83 8.51 -11.12
N ILE A 64 -6.24 7.31 -10.71
CA ILE A 64 -5.42 6.10 -10.79
C ILE A 64 -5.63 5.46 -12.18
N LEU A 65 -4.54 5.19 -12.90
CA LEU A 65 -4.55 4.44 -14.17
C LEU A 65 -4.59 2.94 -13.91
N LYS A 66 -3.76 2.47 -12.99
CA LYS A 66 -3.60 1.04 -12.69
C LYS A 66 -3.15 0.84 -11.24
N THR A 67 -3.56 -0.28 -10.66
CA THR A 67 -3.05 -0.76 -9.37
C THR A 67 -3.21 -2.28 -9.32
N GLY A 68 -2.38 -2.95 -8.52
CA GLY A 68 -2.48 -4.39 -8.27
C GLY A 68 -1.26 -4.95 -7.58
N ASP A 69 -1.20 -6.27 -7.50
CA ASP A 69 -0.09 -6.98 -6.88
C ASP A 69 0.65 -7.82 -7.93
N PHE A 70 1.95 -7.98 -7.74
CA PHE A 70 2.75 -8.91 -8.53
C PHE A 70 3.92 -9.49 -7.76
N THR A 71 4.48 -10.58 -8.29
CA THR A 71 5.74 -11.15 -7.82
C THR A 71 6.78 -11.01 -8.92
N LEU A 72 7.92 -10.41 -8.61
CA LEU A 72 9.04 -10.25 -9.52
C LEU A 72 10.09 -11.31 -9.21
N LEU A 73 10.30 -12.23 -10.16
CA LEU A 73 11.37 -13.23 -10.07
C LEU A 73 12.70 -12.61 -10.47
N LYS A 74 13.80 -13.23 -10.04
CA LYS A 74 15.14 -12.79 -10.47
C LYS A 74 15.27 -12.87 -12.00
N GLY A 75 15.75 -11.77 -12.59
CA GLY A 75 15.91 -11.63 -14.05
C GLY A 75 14.61 -11.31 -14.78
N TYR A 76 13.50 -11.10 -14.06
CA TYR A 76 12.24 -10.70 -14.66
C TYR A 76 12.09 -9.17 -14.61
N SER A 77 11.12 -8.72 -15.40
CA SER A 77 10.78 -7.33 -15.57
C SER A 77 9.27 -7.15 -15.49
N ALA A 78 8.84 -5.93 -15.18
CA ALA A 78 7.44 -5.56 -15.05
C ALA A 78 7.14 -4.26 -15.80
N ASP A 79 5.97 -4.22 -16.42
CA ASP A 79 5.32 -3.02 -16.97
C ASP A 79 4.06 -2.80 -16.13
N LEU A 80 4.09 -1.74 -15.33
CA LEU A 80 3.11 -1.40 -14.33
C LEU A 80 1.85 -0.82 -14.97
N GLU A 81 1.96 -0.16 -16.13
CA GLU A 81 0.79 0.41 -16.81
C GLU A 81 -0.13 -0.66 -17.36
N HIS A 82 0.47 -1.71 -17.93
CA HIS A 82 -0.27 -2.83 -18.50
C HIS A 82 -0.45 -3.98 -17.49
N GLY A 83 0.26 -3.94 -16.36
CA GLY A 83 0.23 -4.97 -15.33
C GLY A 83 0.82 -6.30 -15.81
N THR A 84 1.87 -6.24 -16.64
CA THR A 84 2.51 -7.43 -17.20
C THR A 84 3.85 -7.69 -16.52
N VAL A 85 4.16 -8.98 -16.27
CA VAL A 85 5.40 -9.41 -15.63
C VAL A 85 5.95 -10.62 -16.36
N GLY A 86 7.27 -10.65 -16.58
CA GLY A 86 7.92 -11.78 -17.24
C GLY A 86 9.39 -11.56 -17.54
N ALA A 87 10.03 -12.60 -18.09
CA ALA A 87 11.43 -12.56 -18.51
C ALA A 87 11.70 -11.61 -19.69
N SER A 88 10.67 -11.20 -20.42
CA SER A 88 10.78 -10.31 -21.59
C SER A 88 9.54 -9.45 -21.70
N VAL A 89 9.47 -8.40 -20.89
CA VAL A 89 8.45 -7.36 -20.99
C VAL A 89 8.94 -6.28 -21.96
N LYS A 90 8.04 -5.79 -22.81
CA LYS A 90 8.34 -4.69 -23.74
C LYS A 90 8.31 -3.38 -22.95
N ASN A 91 9.39 -2.59 -23.00
CA ASN A 91 9.53 -1.33 -22.26
C ASN A 91 9.26 -1.49 -20.75
N PRO A 92 10.05 -2.29 -20.03
CA PRO A 92 9.80 -2.51 -18.62
C PRO A 92 10.02 -1.23 -17.80
N ASP A 93 9.16 -1.01 -16.81
CA ASP A 93 9.32 0.06 -15.83
C ASP A 93 10.31 -0.40 -14.75
N MET A 94 10.18 -1.66 -14.32
CA MET A 94 11.02 -2.29 -13.31
C MET A 94 11.70 -3.52 -13.88
N ALA A 95 12.94 -3.76 -13.46
CA ALA A 95 13.62 -5.02 -13.63
C ALA A 95 14.41 -5.34 -12.36
N TRP A 96 14.43 -6.62 -11.98
CA TRP A 96 15.16 -7.04 -10.80
C TRP A 96 16.22 -8.07 -11.16
N ASN A 97 17.48 -7.69 -11.01
CA ASN A 97 18.62 -8.55 -11.29
C ASN A 97 18.99 -9.50 -10.12
N GLY A 98 18.29 -9.40 -8.98
CA GLY A 98 18.54 -10.19 -7.79
C GLY A 98 19.31 -9.47 -6.68
N SER A 99 19.54 -8.16 -6.77
CA SER A 99 20.12 -7.38 -5.65
C SER A 99 19.07 -6.88 -4.68
N ASP A 100 19.48 -6.63 -3.44
CA ASP A 100 18.56 -6.17 -2.39
C ASP A 100 18.33 -4.65 -2.39
N GLU A 101 19.04 -3.86 -3.21
CA GLU A 101 18.87 -2.41 -3.27
C GLU A 101 17.79 -1.99 -4.27
N PHE A 102 16.93 -1.03 -3.90
CA PHE A 102 15.88 -0.50 -4.78
C PHE A 102 16.43 0.31 -5.95
N SER A 103 17.63 0.90 -5.82
CA SER A 103 18.35 1.53 -6.94
C SER A 103 18.50 0.58 -8.13
N ALA A 104 18.67 -0.72 -7.87
CA ALA A 104 18.78 -1.71 -8.92
C ALA A 104 17.47 -1.95 -9.69
N MET A 105 16.35 -1.43 -9.19
CA MET A 105 15.03 -1.46 -9.81
C MET A 105 14.54 -0.06 -10.23
N ASN A 106 15.43 0.95 -10.24
CA ASN A 106 15.17 2.31 -10.71
C ASN A 106 14.20 3.20 -9.88
N GLY A 107 13.87 2.87 -8.62
CA GLY A 107 13.04 3.79 -7.81
C GLY A 107 13.77 4.54 -6.70
N ARG A 108 13.01 5.44 -6.07
CA ARG A 108 13.40 6.34 -4.97
C ARG A 108 12.52 6.09 -3.76
N VAL A 109 13.09 6.10 -2.56
CA VAL A 109 12.32 5.82 -1.33
C VAL A 109 11.45 7.02 -0.98
N ALA A 110 10.15 6.78 -0.81
CA ALA A 110 9.16 7.80 -0.44
C ALA A 110 9.04 8.04 1.07
N ASP A 111 9.74 7.22 1.87
CA ASP A 111 9.74 7.19 3.35
C ASP A 111 8.33 7.27 3.98
N THR A 112 7.38 6.56 3.40
CA THR A 112 6.01 6.44 3.93
C THR A 112 5.64 4.98 4.07
N HIS A 113 5.38 4.55 5.31
CA HIS A 113 4.77 3.24 5.59
C HIS A 113 3.23 3.30 5.59
N GLU A 114 2.65 4.49 5.52
CA GLU A 114 1.20 4.71 5.58
C GLU A 114 0.54 4.75 4.19
N GLY A 115 1.33 4.57 3.13
CA GLY A 115 0.87 4.61 1.75
C GLY A 115 1.53 5.72 0.93
N ALA A 116 1.69 5.47 -0.36
CA ALA A 116 2.19 6.47 -1.30
C ALA A 116 1.07 7.36 -1.84
N THR A 117 1.39 8.64 -2.04
CA THR A 117 0.52 9.60 -2.72
C THR A 117 1.26 10.19 -3.93
N PRO A 118 0.53 10.75 -4.93
CA PRO A 118 1.18 11.44 -6.03
C PRO A 118 2.11 12.57 -5.55
N LYS A 119 1.71 13.29 -4.50
CA LYS A 119 2.50 14.39 -3.94
C LYS A 119 3.82 13.88 -3.34
N THR A 120 3.76 12.91 -2.45
CA THR A 120 4.96 12.36 -1.80
C THR A 120 5.90 11.72 -2.83
N CYS A 121 5.34 11.12 -3.89
CA CYS A 121 6.16 10.56 -4.96
C CYS A 121 6.79 11.59 -5.89
N ALA A 122 6.08 12.66 -6.24
CA ALA A 122 6.68 13.75 -7.00
C ALA A 122 7.84 14.37 -6.20
N GLU A 123 7.62 14.66 -4.91
CA GLU A 123 8.65 15.20 -4.01
C GLU A 123 9.86 14.25 -3.88
N ALA A 124 9.64 12.94 -3.79
CA ALA A 124 10.71 11.95 -3.71
C ALA A 124 11.53 11.85 -5.02
N LEU A 125 10.92 12.12 -6.17
CA LEU A 125 11.60 12.11 -7.47
C LEU A 125 12.35 13.42 -7.76
N ASP A 126 11.89 14.54 -7.19
CA ASP A 126 12.54 15.86 -7.31
C ASP A 126 13.74 16.05 -6.37
N SER A 127 13.87 15.22 -5.34
CA SER A 127 14.93 15.32 -4.33
C SER A 127 16.20 14.52 -4.70
N PRO A 128 17.41 14.98 -4.31
CA PRO A 128 18.63 14.22 -4.53
C PRO A 128 18.64 12.89 -3.75
N SER A 129 18.29 11.82 -4.47
CA SER A 129 18.52 10.39 -4.19
C SER A 129 18.30 9.92 -2.75
N SER A 130 17.14 9.33 -2.47
CA SER A 130 16.98 8.32 -1.43
C SER A 130 16.96 6.93 -2.09
N THR A 131 17.96 6.12 -1.79
CA THR A 131 17.98 4.69 -2.15
C THR A 131 17.69 3.88 -0.90
N GLY A 132 17.11 2.69 -1.09
CA GLY A 132 16.66 1.84 0.01
C GLY A 132 17.03 0.39 -0.20
N TRP A 133 16.98 -0.39 0.87
CA TRP A 133 17.24 -1.82 0.85
C TRP A 133 15.95 -2.60 1.13
N MET A 134 15.73 -3.66 0.37
CA MET A 134 14.65 -4.64 0.55
C MET A 134 15.09 -5.70 1.57
N VAL A 135 15.23 -5.28 2.83
CA VAL A 135 15.67 -6.13 3.93
C VAL A 135 14.54 -6.33 4.94
N SER A 136 14.42 -7.55 5.48
CA SER A 136 13.34 -7.91 6.41
C SER A 136 13.19 -6.89 7.54
N GLY A 137 11.95 -6.49 7.80
CA GLY A 137 11.60 -5.43 8.74
C GLY A 137 11.29 -4.08 8.08
N LEU A 138 11.56 -3.92 6.78
CA LEU A 138 11.15 -2.73 6.00
C LEU A 138 9.98 -3.01 5.05
N GLU A 139 9.27 -4.13 5.22
CA GLU A 139 8.05 -4.38 4.46
C GLU A 139 7.04 -3.24 4.67
N GLY A 140 6.32 -2.89 3.60
CA GLY A 140 5.44 -1.72 3.55
C GLY A 140 6.15 -0.42 3.15
N THR A 141 7.47 -0.44 2.94
CA THR A 141 8.16 0.72 2.35
C THR A 141 7.69 0.94 0.91
N TRP A 142 7.35 2.19 0.62
CA TRP A 142 6.98 2.65 -0.72
C TRP A 142 8.14 3.29 -1.47
N PHE A 143 8.21 2.97 -2.75
CA PHE A 143 9.21 3.46 -3.67
C PHE A 143 8.56 4.10 -4.87
N CYS A 144 8.96 5.32 -5.19
CA CYS A 144 8.43 6.10 -6.28
C CYS A 144 9.33 6.03 -7.50
N MET A 145 8.72 6.00 -8.67
CA MET A 145 9.44 5.91 -9.93
C MET A 145 8.59 6.43 -11.10
N PRO A 146 9.22 6.91 -12.18
CA PRO A 146 8.54 7.05 -13.45
C PRO A 146 8.29 5.68 -14.10
N THR A 147 7.16 5.54 -14.79
CA THR A 147 6.97 4.46 -15.78
C THR A 147 7.71 4.81 -17.07
N SER A 148 7.83 3.82 -17.97
CA SER A 148 8.37 3.97 -19.31
C SER A 148 7.55 4.92 -20.21
N ALA A 149 6.27 5.14 -19.89
CA ALA A 149 5.43 6.17 -20.53
C ALA A 149 5.43 7.51 -19.78
N ASN A 150 6.31 7.68 -18.79
CA ASN A 150 6.50 8.87 -17.98
C ASN A 150 5.31 9.22 -17.05
N HIS A 151 4.51 8.23 -16.65
CA HIS A 151 3.55 8.40 -15.56
C HIS A 151 4.23 8.21 -14.21
N LEU A 152 3.69 8.87 -13.18
CA LEU A 152 4.12 8.69 -11.81
C LEU A 152 3.59 7.36 -11.28
N ALA A 153 4.49 6.53 -10.74
CA ALA A 153 4.14 5.27 -10.11
C ALA A 153 4.78 5.16 -8.72
N ALA A 154 4.15 4.33 -7.89
CA ALA A 154 4.73 3.86 -6.64
C ALA A 154 4.57 2.35 -6.51
N VAL A 155 5.55 1.71 -5.90
CA VAL A 155 5.49 0.30 -5.54
C VAL A 155 5.80 0.12 -4.06
N GLU A 156 4.99 -0.67 -3.39
CA GLU A 156 5.18 -1.08 -2.01
C GLU A 156 5.90 -2.43 -2.01
N TRP A 157 6.96 -2.54 -1.21
CA TRP A 157 7.60 -3.83 -1.00
C TRP A 157 6.87 -4.66 0.06
N LEU A 158 6.33 -5.80 -0.33
CA LEU A 158 5.53 -6.68 0.54
C LEU A 158 6.35 -7.85 1.13
N GLY A 159 7.67 -7.82 0.97
CA GLY A 159 8.57 -8.88 1.38
C GLY A 159 8.84 -9.91 0.28
N SER A 160 9.60 -10.94 0.65
CA SER A 160 9.86 -12.08 -0.23
C SER A 160 8.67 -13.06 -0.23
N GLY A 161 8.52 -13.84 -1.31
CA GLY A 161 7.55 -14.92 -1.46
C GLY A 161 8.16 -16.11 -2.22
N ASP A 162 7.35 -17.08 -2.61
CA ASP A 162 7.80 -18.28 -3.32
C ASP A 162 8.46 -17.93 -4.67
N GLY A 163 9.80 -17.81 -4.65
CA GLY A 163 10.64 -17.61 -5.83
C GLY A 163 10.97 -16.16 -6.21
N GLY A 164 10.45 -15.15 -5.51
CA GLY A 164 10.70 -13.75 -5.86
C GLY A 164 10.26 -12.74 -4.81
N ILE A 165 10.30 -11.47 -5.19
CA ILE A 165 9.88 -10.36 -4.32
C ILE A 165 8.45 -9.95 -4.69
N ARG A 166 7.62 -9.72 -3.67
CA ARG A 166 6.22 -9.33 -3.82
C ARG A 166 6.09 -7.82 -3.72
N TYR A 167 5.26 -7.25 -4.59
CA TYR A 167 4.95 -5.83 -4.60
C TYR A 167 3.46 -5.59 -4.74
N HIS A 168 2.99 -4.51 -4.12
CA HIS A 168 1.77 -3.81 -4.52
C HIS A 168 2.19 -2.57 -5.33
N TYR A 169 1.42 -2.14 -6.33
CA TYR A 169 1.73 -0.95 -7.11
C TYR A 169 0.53 -0.08 -7.41
N ILE A 170 0.80 1.19 -7.67
CA ILE A 170 -0.16 2.19 -8.13
C ILE A 170 0.51 3.04 -9.22
N VAL A 171 -0.20 3.27 -10.32
CA VAL A 171 0.16 4.21 -11.38
C VAL A 171 -0.89 5.30 -11.44
N TRP A 172 -0.46 6.55 -11.39
CA TRP A 172 -1.34 7.72 -11.46
C TRP A 172 -1.34 8.34 -12.85
N ASP A 173 -2.47 8.95 -13.22
CA ASP A 173 -2.63 9.76 -14.43
C ASP A 173 -2.01 11.14 -14.19
N MET A 174 -0.67 11.15 -14.07
CA MET A 174 0.16 12.31 -13.74
C MET A 174 1.55 12.07 -14.31
N THR A 175 2.15 13.09 -14.92
CA THR A 175 3.52 13.03 -15.40
C THR A 175 4.51 12.99 -14.24
N ALA A 176 5.48 12.09 -14.29
CA ALA A 176 6.56 12.06 -13.32
C ALA A 176 7.50 13.27 -13.50
N PRO A 177 8.00 13.90 -12.43
CA PRO A 177 9.01 14.94 -12.55
C PRO A 177 10.30 14.39 -13.18
N SER A 178 10.93 15.20 -14.02
CA SER A 178 12.25 14.95 -14.61
C SER A 178 13.22 16.00 -14.08
N GLY A 179 14.26 15.59 -13.36
CA GLY A 179 15.22 16.49 -12.69
C GLY A 179 16.19 17.24 -13.61
N ASP A 180 15.73 17.71 -14.78
CA ASP A 180 16.52 18.43 -15.78
C ASP A 180 16.22 19.95 -15.80
N ASP A 181 16.22 20.60 -14.64
CA ASP A 181 16.24 22.09 -14.53
C ASP A 181 17.55 22.58 -13.89
#